data_AF-A0A354J9W1-F1
#
_entry.id   AF-A0A354J9W1-F1
#
_cell.length_a   1.000
_cell.length_b   1.000
_cell.length_c   1.000
_cell.angle_alpha   90.00
_cell.angle_beta   90.00
_cell.angle_gamma   90.00
#
_symmetry.space_group_name_H-M   'P 1'
#
loop_
_entity.id
_entity.type
_entity.pdbx_description
1 polymer ?
#
loop_
_entity_poly.entity_id
_entity_poly.type
_entity_poly.pdbx_seq_one_letter_code
_entity_poly.pdbx_strand_id
1 'polypeptide(L)'
;MGKRSKRIQGFYLTAVILGWAVLLLTAKAPMALAAEKMEEKPYLIKVNRVHNTITIYEKDTKGVYETPVKAMVCSVGKKGTETPLGTFQTQGKYRWKALMGEVWGQYSTRIIGGVLFHSVYYWEYSNPATLAINEYNKLGKAASHGCIRLTVEDAKWIYDHCPTGTTVIIYDDEKSPGPLGKPKARKLASGVRWDPTDPNEKNPYYDFKEPTLAGVRYRSIFWGKDIDLLDGVKATSSYGTDITSDIVIKGEVNPYMAGEYEITYSVTDSLDQTVEKTITVKVKESLEKPVITGVRDRVVKKGTKINRELALDKVKAYCSKVRLNTEDMEVTIDKISAEEYRITYAIAVGQEVKTTEHAVFYIDSEAPVISGLSEIAVPDGQALTRELIIDQICVTDNYSNMENIYIKITIEEPGDGTYYITCIAKDEAGNQTKEAVHLEF
;
A
#
# COMPACT_ATOMS: atom_id res chain seq x y z
N MET A 1 56.30 -100.61 -58.52
CA MET A 1 56.11 -102.08 -58.40
C MET A 1 55.12 -102.37 -57.27
N GLY A 2 54.62 -103.61 -57.11
CA GLY A 2 53.66 -103.91 -56.04
C GLY A 2 53.72 -105.36 -55.51
N LYS A 3 53.15 -105.53 -54.31
CA LYS A 3 52.65 -106.75 -53.61
C LYS A 3 52.08 -106.22 -52.26
N ARG A 4 50.91 -106.62 -51.75
CA ARG A 4 50.52 -107.94 -51.18
C ARG A 4 51.44 -108.33 -49.99
N SER A 5 50.93 -108.76 -48.82
CA SER A 5 49.58 -109.25 -48.49
C SER A 5 49.27 -109.37 -46.97
N LYS A 6 47.98 -109.55 -46.64
CA LYS A 6 47.41 -110.24 -45.44
C LYS A 6 47.63 -109.58 -44.06
N ARG A 7 46.89 -109.92 -42.98
CA ARG A 7 45.50 -110.41 -42.71
C ARG A 7 45.43 -110.73 -41.20
N ILE A 8 44.35 -110.39 -40.47
CA ILE A 8 43.79 -111.07 -39.26
C ILE A 8 42.58 -110.24 -38.73
N GLN A 9 41.76 -110.79 -37.83
CA GLN A 9 40.44 -110.26 -37.41
C GLN A 9 40.31 -110.08 -35.89
N GLY A 10 39.38 -109.19 -35.49
CA GLY A 10 38.65 -109.22 -34.22
C GLY A 10 38.29 -107.82 -33.70
N PHE A 11 37.19 -107.55 -32.98
CA PHE A 11 35.81 -108.06 -32.93
C PHE A 11 35.14 -107.23 -31.81
N TYR A 12 34.13 -106.41 -32.14
CA TYR A 12 33.24 -105.67 -31.19
C TYR A 12 33.91 -104.64 -30.24
N LEU A 13 33.27 -103.60 -29.68
CA LEU A 13 32.00 -102.87 -29.89
C LEU A 13 32.25 -101.42 -29.35
N THR A 14 31.58 -100.32 -29.69
CA THR A 14 30.42 -99.90 -30.51
C THR A 14 30.87 -98.81 -31.52
N ALA A 15 30.05 -97.94 -32.10
CA ALA A 15 28.97 -98.13 -33.09
C ALA A 15 29.12 -96.99 -34.15
N VAL A 16 28.70 -97.05 -35.43
CA VAL A 16 27.35 -97.08 -36.04
C VAL A 16 26.36 -96.06 -35.42
N ILE A 17 25.67 -95.15 -36.12
CA ILE A 17 25.36 -94.88 -37.56
C ILE A 17 25.46 -93.33 -37.74
N LEU A 18 26.20 -92.67 -38.64
CA LEU A 18 26.36 -92.71 -40.12
C LEU A 18 25.13 -92.18 -40.91
N GLY A 19 25.19 -90.96 -41.46
CA GLY A 19 24.13 -90.45 -42.34
C GLY A 19 24.28 -88.96 -42.71
N TRP A 20 24.20 -88.63 -44.01
CA TRP A 20 24.32 -87.26 -44.51
C TRP A 20 22.99 -86.69 -44.99
N ALA A 21 22.68 -85.49 -44.49
CA ALA A 21 22.02 -84.38 -45.19
C ALA A 21 20.50 -84.38 -45.53
N VAL A 22 20.01 -83.13 -45.63
CA VAL A 22 18.76 -82.61 -46.26
C VAL A 22 17.47 -82.58 -45.41
N LEU A 23 16.84 -81.37 -45.40
CA LEU A 23 15.49 -80.99 -44.89
C LEU A 23 15.12 -81.47 -43.46
N LEU A 24 15.09 -80.60 -42.44
CA LEU A 24 14.12 -79.51 -42.29
C LEU A 24 14.56 -78.52 -41.19
N LEU A 25 14.53 -77.22 -41.51
CA LEU A 25 14.84 -76.15 -40.55
C LEU A 25 13.60 -75.77 -39.73
N THR A 26 13.15 -76.66 -38.83
CA THR A 26 12.09 -76.37 -37.84
C THR A 26 12.62 -75.57 -36.66
N ALA A 27 13.24 -74.43 -36.95
CA ALA A 27 13.51 -73.41 -35.95
C ALA A 27 12.17 -72.89 -35.42
N LYS A 28 11.74 -73.39 -34.24
CA LYS A 28 10.71 -72.74 -33.43
C LYS A 28 11.27 -71.38 -33.00
N ALA A 29 11.06 -70.36 -33.82
CA ALA A 29 11.20 -68.99 -33.39
C ALA A 29 10.28 -68.79 -32.18
N PRO A 30 10.79 -68.36 -31.01
CA PRO A 30 9.90 -67.84 -29.99
C PRO A 30 9.21 -66.63 -30.60
N MET A 31 7.88 -66.70 -30.72
CA MET A 31 7.07 -65.58 -31.20
C MET A 31 7.12 -64.50 -30.13
N ALA A 32 8.15 -63.65 -30.19
CA ALA A 32 8.31 -62.48 -29.38
C ALA A 32 7.22 -61.49 -29.75
N LEU A 33 6.05 -61.66 -29.13
CA LEU A 33 4.96 -60.70 -29.17
C LEU A 33 5.54 -59.36 -28.74
N ALA A 34 5.57 -58.39 -29.67
CA ALA A 34 6.03 -57.05 -29.37
C ALA A 34 5.10 -56.48 -28.31
N ALA A 35 5.57 -56.40 -27.07
CA ALA A 35 4.84 -55.74 -26.01
C ALA A 35 4.68 -54.27 -26.41
N GLU A 36 3.44 -53.86 -26.70
CA GLU A 36 3.14 -52.45 -26.91
C GLU A 36 3.65 -51.68 -25.70
N LYS A 37 4.51 -50.68 -25.96
CA LYS A 37 5.09 -49.85 -24.92
C LYS A 37 4.00 -48.91 -24.42
N MET A 38 3.16 -49.43 -23.51
CA MET A 38 1.98 -48.74 -22.99
C MET A 38 2.36 -47.31 -22.58
N GLU A 39 1.74 -46.33 -23.22
CA GLU A 39 1.98 -44.92 -22.96
C GLU A 39 1.70 -44.65 -21.48
N GLU A 40 2.73 -44.24 -20.73
CA GLU A 40 2.58 -44.03 -19.29
C GLU A 40 1.62 -42.86 -19.05
N LYS A 41 0.74 -43.04 -18.07
CA LYS A 41 -0.27 -42.06 -17.65
C LYS A 41 0.16 -41.48 -16.31
N PRO A 42 1.02 -40.44 -16.29
CA PRO A 42 1.51 -39.84 -15.05
C PRO A 42 0.45 -39.00 -14.31
N TYR A 43 -0.64 -38.61 -14.97
CA TYR A 43 -1.62 -37.67 -14.41
C TYR A 43 -3.07 -38.16 -14.46
N LEU A 44 -3.79 -37.86 -13.37
CA LEU A 44 -5.25 -37.88 -13.24
C LEU A 44 -5.77 -36.45 -13.25
N ILE A 45 -6.80 -36.17 -14.05
CA ILE A 45 -7.45 -34.87 -14.10
C ILE A 45 -8.76 -34.91 -13.31
N LYS A 46 -8.92 -34.05 -12.30
CA LYS A 46 -10.18 -33.87 -11.57
C LYS A 46 -10.77 -32.50 -11.86
N VAL A 47 -12.05 -32.43 -12.23
CA VAL A 47 -12.76 -31.20 -12.61
C VAL A 47 -13.95 -30.99 -11.68
N ASN A 48 -13.91 -29.93 -10.86
CA ASN A 48 -15.07 -29.49 -10.09
C ASN A 48 -15.88 -28.46 -10.92
N ARG A 49 -17.10 -28.84 -11.32
CA ARG A 49 -17.97 -27.98 -12.14
C ARG A 49 -18.53 -26.78 -11.37
N VAL A 50 -18.82 -26.95 -10.07
CA VAL A 50 -19.37 -25.89 -9.20
C VAL A 50 -18.35 -24.76 -9.10
N HIS A 51 -17.15 -25.08 -8.62
CA HIS A 51 -16.10 -24.09 -8.45
C HIS A 51 -15.42 -23.67 -9.75
N ASN A 52 -15.64 -24.35 -10.87
CA ASN A 52 -14.94 -24.08 -12.15
C ASN A 52 -13.41 -24.14 -11.98
N THR A 53 -12.96 -25.25 -11.38
CA THR A 53 -11.56 -25.53 -11.06
C THR A 53 -11.19 -26.92 -11.57
N ILE A 54 -9.97 -27.05 -12.10
CA ILE A 54 -9.35 -28.33 -12.42
C ILE A 54 -8.18 -28.53 -11.47
N THR A 55 -8.01 -29.74 -10.93
CA THR A 55 -6.82 -30.14 -10.18
C THR A 55 -6.20 -31.35 -10.88
N ILE A 56 -4.92 -31.23 -11.21
CA ILE A 56 -4.09 -32.32 -11.72
C ILE A 56 -3.46 -33.04 -10.54
N TYR A 57 -3.56 -34.37 -10.54
CA TYR A 57 -2.91 -35.24 -9.56
C TYR A 57 -1.85 -36.09 -10.27
N GLU A 58 -0.67 -36.17 -9.66
CA GLU A 58 0.43 -37.01 -10.15
C GLU A 58 0.34 -38.42 -9.59
N LYS A 59 0.78 -39.39 -10.40
CA LYS A 59 0.83 -40.81 -10.09
C LYS A 59 2.09 -41.13 -9.28
N ASP A 60 1.92 -41.63 -8.07
CA ASP A 60 3.03 -42.07 -7.22
C ASP A 60 3.69 -43.37 -7.72
N THR A 61 4.77 -43.78 -7.07
CA THR A 61 5.52 -45.01 -7.39
C THR A 61 4.74 -46.30 -7.13
N LYS A 62 3.56 -46.23 -6.48
CA LYS A 62 2.63 -47.35 -6.28
C LYS A 62 1.49 -47.35 -7.31
N GLY A 63 1.37 -46.30 -8.12
CA GLY A 63 0.33 -46.12 -9.13
C GLY A 63 -0.91 -45.36 -8.66
N VAL A 64 -0.84 -44.67 -7.52
CA VAL A 64 -1.96 -43.96 -6.87
C VAL A 64 -1.86 -42.45 -7.13
N TYR A 65 -3.00 -41.77 -7.28
CA TYR A 65 -3.08 -40.34 -7.63
C TYR A 65 -3.51 -39.48 -6.44
N GLU A 66 -2.69 -39.44 -5.38
CA GLU A 66 -2.99 -38.68 -4.16
C GLU A 66 -2.38 -37.27 -4.14
N THR A 67 -1.23 -37.05 -4.80
CA THR A 67 -0.51 -35.76 -4.79
C THR A 67 -1.07 -34.78 -5.82
N PRO A 68 -1.68 -33.64 -5.41
CA PRO A 68 -2.10 -32.61 -6.35
C PRO A 68 -0.90 -31.73 -6.76
N VAL A 69 -0.64 -31.58 -8.06
CA VAL A 69 0.57 -30.90 -8.59
C VAL A 69 0.28 -29.59 -9.33
N LYS A 70 -0.93 -29.39 -9.87
CA LYS A 70 -1.33 -28.13 -10.51
C LYS A 70 -2.82 -27.89 -10.36
N ALA A 71 -3.22 -26.65 -10.09
CA ALA A 71 -4.59 -26.19 -10.25
C ALA A 71 -4.70 -25.29 -11.50
N MET A 72 -5.86 -25.31 -12.13
CA MET A 72 -6.20 -24.51 -13.32
C MET A 72 -7.59 -23.92 -13.11
N VAL A 73 -7.81 -22.69 -13.57
CA VAL A 73 -9.14 -22.07 -13.57
C VAL A 73 -9.80 -22.25 -14.93
N CYS A 74 -11.05 -22.70 -14.96
CA CYS A 74 -11.73 -23.06 -16.20
C CYS A 74 -13.10 -22.38 -16.35
N SER A 75 -13.78 -22.67 -17.46
CA SER A 75 -15.21 -22.43 -17.65
C SER A 75 -15.87 -23.69 -18.19
N VAL A 76 -16.72 -24.31 -17.36
CA VAL A 76 -17.50 -25.49 -17.74
C VAL A 76 -18.78 -25.11 -18.50
N GLY A 77 -19.55 -26.12 -18.90
CA GLY A 77 -20.87 -25.96 -19.51
C GLY A 77 -21.85 -25.22 -18.60
N LYS A 78 -22.48 -24.16 -19.13
CA LYS A 78 -23.55 -23.41 -18.43
C LYS A 78 -24.84 -24.25 -18.30
N LYS A 79 -25.76 -23.80 -17.45
CA LYS A 79 -27.07 -24.44 -17.26
C LYS A 79 -27.81 -24.68 -18.60
N GLY A 80 -28.35 -25.88 -18.80
CA GLY A 80 -28.98 -26.35 -20.04
C GLY A 80 -28.01 -26.87 -21.11
N THR A 81 -26.69 -26.73 -20.90
CA THR A 81 -25.63 -27.34 -21.71
C THR A 81 -24.43 -27.69 -20.81
N GLU A 82 -24.71 -28.40 -19.73
CA GLU A 82 -23.76 -28.76 -18.67
C GLU A 82 -22.64 -29.67 -19.18
N THR A 83 -21.42 -29.53 -18.63
CA THR A 83 -20.37 -30.55 -18.79
C THR A 83 -20.80 -31.83 -18.05
N PRO A 84 -20.74 -33.04 -18.65
CA PRO A 84 -21.25 -34.26 -18.05
C PRO A 84 -20.45 -34.66 -16.80
N LEU A 85 -21.16 -35.18 -15.79
CA LEU A 85 -20.56 -35.82 -14.61
C LEU A 85 -20.06 -37.24 -14.95
N GLY A 86 -19.04 -37.70 -14.23
CA GLY A 86 -18.57 -39.09 -14.28
C GLY A 86 -17.07 -39.23 -14.49
N THR A 87 -16.63 -40.47 -14.70
CA THR A 87 -15.24 -40.83 -14.97
C THR A 87 -15.08 -41.19 -16.45
N PHE A 88 -14.18 -40.49 -17.13
CA PHE A 88 -13.91 -40.59 -18.56
C PHE A 88 -12.43 -40.87 -18.83
N GLN A 89 -12.11 -41.11 -20.09
CA GLN A 89 -10.75 -41.36 -20.59
C GLN A 89 -10.53 -40.49 -21.83
N THR A 90 -9.45 -39.71 -21.89
CA THR A 90 -9.20 -38.80 -23.01
C THR A 90 -9.14 -39.54 -24.35
N GLN A 91 -9.76 -38.97 -25.39
CA GLN A 91 -10.05 -39.68 -26.66
C GLN A 91 -9.24 -39.19 -27.87
N GLY A 92 -8.41 -38.14 -27.69
CA GLY A 92 -7.56 -37.61 -28.76
C GLY A 92 -7.23 -36.12 -28.59
N LYS A 93 -6.21 -35.66 -29.29
CA LYS A 93 -5.61 -34.32 -29.18
C LYS A 93 -5.62 -33.59 -30.52
N TYR A 94 -5.81 -32.27 -30.50
CA TYR A 94 -5.80 -31.40 -31.68
C TYR A 94 -5.14 -30.03 -31.37
N ARG A 95 -4.08 -29.64 -32.10
CA ARG A 95 -3.43 -28.31 -31.89
C ARG A 95 -4.40 -27.14 -32.13
N TRP A 96 -5.31 -27.31 -33.09
CA TRP A 96 -6.47 -26.46 -33.35
C TRP A 96 -7.67 -27.34 -33.64
N LYS A 97 -8.85 -27.03 -33.06
CA LYS A 97 -10.09 -27.78 -33.29
C LYS A 97 -11.27 -26.86 -33.52
N ALA A 98 -11.99 -27.07 -34.62
CA ALA A 98 -13.31 -26.47 -34.85
C ALA A 98 -14.33 -26.98 -33.82
N LEU A 99 -15.10 -26.05 -33.26
CA LEU A 99 -16.07 -26.23 -32.18
C LEU A 99 -17.50 -25.91 -32.68
N MET A 100 -18.50 -26.03 -31.80
CA MET A 100 -19.85 -25.57 -32.07
C MET A 100 -19.88 -24.05 -32.29
N GLY A 101 -20.52 -23.60 -33.37
CA GLY A 101 -20.69 -22.17 -33.69
C GLY A 101 -19.56 -21.55 -34.53
N GLU A 102 -18.89 -22.34 -35.37
CA GLU A 102 -17.88 -21.87 -36.34
C GLU A 102 -16.72 -21.09 -35.71
N VAL A 103 -16.26 -21.58 -34.55
CA VAL A 103 -15.13 -21.03 -33.79
C VAL A 103 -14.12 -22.13 -33.44
N TRP A 104 -12.88 -21.75 -33.13
CA TRP A 104 -11.78 -22.70 -32.96
C TRP A 104 -11.13 -22.63 -31.58
N GLY A 105 -10.87 -23.79 -30.97
CA GLY A 105 -10.07 -23.92 -29.75
C GLY A 105 -8.63 -24.31 -30.07
N GLN A 106 -7.67 -23.76 -29.32
CA GLN A 106 -6.28 -24.23 -29.31
C GLN A 106 -6.11 -25.39 -28.34
N TYR A 107 -5.05 -26.18 -28.53
CA TYR A 107 -4.57 -27.23 -27.61
C TYR A 107 -5.70 -28.09 -27.03
N SER A 108 -6.54 -28.63 -27.92
CA SER A 108 -7.80 -29.26 -27.54
C SER A 108 -7.62 -30.77 -27.28
N THR A 109 -8.06 -31.23 -26.11
CA THR A 109 -8.03 -32.65 -25.70
C THR A 109 -9.45 -33.15 -25.47
N ARG A 110 -9.91 -34.10 -26.27
CA ARG A 110 -11.28 -34.65 -26.18
C ARG A 110 -11.43 -35.52 -24.94
N ILE A 111 -12.55 -35.35 -24.23
CA ILE A 111 -12.90 -36.11 -23.02
C ILE A 111 -13.92 -37.19 -23.36
N ILE A 112 -15.07 -36.79 -23.92
CA ILE A 112 -16.15 -37.70 -24.29
C ILE A 112 -17.05 -37.06 -25.34
N GLY A 113 -17.30 -37.74 -26.45
CA GLY A 113 -18.24 -37.27 -27.49
C GLY A 113 -17.89 -35.85 -27.98
N GLY A 114 -18.81 -34.90 -27.84
CA GLY A 114 -18.62 -33.49 -28.19
C GLY A 114 -17.84 -32.64 -27.17
N VAL A 115 -17.43 -33.20 -26.03
CA VAL A 115 -16.82 -32.46 -24.91
C VAL A 115 -15.29 -32.55 -24.95
N LEU A 116 -14.63 -31.40 -24.87
CA LEU A 116 -13.16 -31.26 -24.85
C LEU A 116 -12.71 -30.31 -23.74
N PHE A 117 -11.48 -30.51 -23.24
CA PHE A 117 -10.65 -29.40 -22.76
C PHE A 117 -10.14 -28.62 -23.97
N HIS A 118 -10.15 -27.29 -23.93
CA HIS A 118 -9.53 -26.44 -24.96
C HIS A 118 -9.28 -25.02 -24.42
N SER A 119 -8.45 -24.21 -25.09
CA SER A 119 -8.36 -22.79 -24.78
C SER A 119 -9.72 -22.09 -24.94
N VAL A 120 -9.91 -20.90 -24.39
CA VAL A 120 -10.98 -19.99 -24.87
C VAL A 120 -10.89 -19.88 -26.42
N TYR A 121 -12.06 -19.77 -27.07
CA TYR A 121 -12.13 -19.89 -28.53
C TYR A 121 -11.70 -18.62 -29.27
N TYR A 122 -11.40 -18.83 -30.55
CA TYR A 122 -10.92 -17.86 -31.52
C TYR A 122 -11.92 -17.78 -32.69
N TRP A 123 -12.09 -16.60 -33.27
CA TRP A 123 -13.03 -16.35 -34.38
C TRP A 123 -12.52 -16.78 -35.76
N GLU A 124 -11.26 -17.20 -35.87
CA GLU A 124 -10.66 -17.67 -37.12
C GLU A 124 -9.80 -18.92 -36.91
N TYR A 125 -9.72 -19.79 -37.92
CA TYR A 125 -8.84 -20.95 -37.90
C TYR A 125 -7.37 -20.54 -37.91
N SER A 126 -6.58 -21.08 -36.97
CA SER A 126 -5.13 -20.88 -36.88
C SER A 126 -4.67 -19.42 -36.69
N ASN A 127 -5.58 -18.49 -36.37
CA ASN A 127 -5.25 -17.09 -36.11
C ASN A 127 -5.42 -16.76 -34.60
N PRO A 128 -4.34 -16.85 -33.79
CA PRO A 128 -4.38 -16.53 -32.36
C PRO A 128 -4.56 -15.04 -32.05
N ALA A 129 -4.60 -14.15 -33.06
CA ALA A 129 -4.98 -12.75 -32.91
C ALA A 129 -6.52 -12.51 -32.98
N THR A 130 -7.32 -13.54 -32.71
CA THR A 130 -8.81 -13.48 -32.79
C THR A 130 -9.53 -14.01 -31.54
N LEU A 131 -8.89 -13.93 -30.36
CA LEU A 131 -9.46 -14.40 -29.10
C LEU A 131 -10.85 -13.78 -28.83
N ALA A 132 -11.82 -14.62 -28.48
CA ALA A 132 -13.12 -14.18 -27.98
C ALA A 132 -13.00 -13.64 -26.54
N ILE A 133 -12.49 -12.40 -26.41
CA ILE A 133 -12.19 -11.75 -25.13
C ILE A 133 -13.37 -11.74 -24.13
N ASN A 134 -14.59 -11.57 -24.62
CA ASN A 134 -15.81 -11.61 -23.79
C ASN A 134 -16.07 -13.00 -23.17
N GLU A 135 -15.50 -14.05 -23.73
CA GLU A 135 -15.54 -15.42 -23.20
C GLU A 135 -14.30 -15.73 -22.35
N TYR A 136 -13.15 -15.13 -22.64
CA TYR A 136 -11.97 -15.19 -21.75
C TYR A 136 -12.29 -14.53 -20.42
N ASN A 137 -12.93 -13.37 -20.45
CA ASN A 137 -13.38 -12.68 -19.25
C ASN A 137 -14.48 -13.45 -18.48
N LYS A 138 -15.04 -14.55 -19.02
CA LYS A 138 -15.92 -15.49 -18.30
C LYS A 138 -15.18 -16.64 -17.60
N LEU A 139 -13.87 -16.82 -17.83
CA LEU A 139 -13.06 -17.82 -17.10
C LEU A 139 -13.28 -17.70 -15.58
N GLY A 140 -13.42 -18.85 -14.93
CA GLY A 140 -13.84 -18.99 -13.54
C GLY A 140 -15.35 -19.08 -13.32
N LYS A 141 -16.17 -19.06 -14.38
CA LYS A 141 -17.64 -19.21 -14.35
C LYS A 141 -18.13 -20.22 -15.40
N ALA A 142 -19.23 -20.92 -15.13
CA ALA A 142 -19.88 -21.79 -16.11
C ALA A 142 -20.42 -20.95 -17.29
N ALA A 143 -19.94 -21.21 -18.51
CA ALA A 143 -20.11 -20.31 -19.66
C ALA A 143 -20.11 -21.00 -21.03
N SER A 144 -19.63 -22.24 -21.14
CA SER A 144 -19.53 -22.96 -22.41
C SER A 144 -20.84 -23.68 -22.76
N HIS A 145 -20.84 -24.34 -23.93
CA HIS A 145 -21.79 -25.40 -24.27
C HIS A 145 -21.09 -26.75 -24.10
N GLY A 146 -21.17 -27.35 -22.91
CA GLY A 146 -20.61 -28.66 -22.55
C GLY A 146 -19.07 -28.75 -22.38
N CYS A 147 -18.29 -28.06 -23.21
CA CYS A 147 -16.81 -28.12 -23.16
C CYS A 147 -16.20 -27.45 -21.91
N ILE A 148 -14.92 -27.69 -21.66
CA ILE A 148 -14.16 -27.06 -20.56
C ILE A 148 -13.14 -26.11 -21.20
N ARG A 149 -13.34 -24.81 -21.01
CA ARG A 149 -12.43 -23.77 -21.53
C ARG A 149 -11.37 -23.40 -20.49
N LEU A 150 -10.14 -23.16 -20.92
CA LEU A 150 -9.00 -22.72 -20.09
C LEU A 150 -8.26 -21.54 -20.77
N THR A 151 -7.19 -21.03 -20.15
CA THR A 151 -6.18 -20.25 -20.86
C THR A 151 -5.42 -21.11 -21.88
N VAL A 152 -4.65 -20.51 -22.79
CA VAL A 152 -3.79 -21.26 -23.72
C VAL A 152 -2.70 -22.03 -22.98
N GLU A 153 -2.07 -21.48 -21.94
CA GLU A 153 -1.11 -22.20 -21.08
C GLU A 153 -1.73 -23.46 -20.46
N ASP A 154 -2.86 -23.34 -19.76
CA ASP A 154 -3.44 -24.49 -19.05
C ASP A 154 -3.98 -25.55 -20.03
N ALA A 155 -4.56 -25.13 -21.16
CA ALA A 155 -4.97 -26.04 -22.23
C ALA A 155 -3.76 -26.74 -22.87
N LYS A 156 -2.68 -26.00 -23.14
CA LYS A 156 -1.41 -26.56 -23.63
C LYS A 156 -0.81 -27.53 -22.63
N TRP A 157 -0.85 -27.22 -21.34
CA TRP A 157 -0.31 -28.10 -20.30
C TRP A 157 -1.00 -29.47 -20.33
N ILE A 158 -2.34 -29.51 -20.39
CA ILE A 158 -3.10 -30.77 -20.57
C ILE A 158 -2.75 -31.45 -21.91
N TYR A 159 -2.68 -30.68 -22.99
CA TYR A 159 -2.35 -31.19 -24.33
C TYR A 159 -0.96 -31.83 -24.42
N ASP A 160 0.04 -31.27 -23.75
CA ASP A 160 1.40 -31.82 -23.74
C ASP A 160 1.49 -33.02 -22.78
N HIS A 161 1.13 -32.83 -21.50
CA HIS A 161 1.50 -33.73 -20.40
C HIS A 161 0.50 -34.87 -20.15
N CYS A 162 -0.76 -34.75 -20.55
CA CYS A 162 -1.78 -35.78 -20.32
C CYS A 162 -2.03 -36.57 -21.61
N PRO A 163 -1.54 -37.82 -21.76
CA PRO A 163 -1.68 -38.63 -22.98
C PRO A 163 -3.13 -39.03 -23.31
N THR A 164 -3.30 -39.80 -24.39
CA THR A 164 -4.62 -40.35 -24.74
C THR A 164 -4.96 -41.51 -23.79
N GLY A 165 -6.20 -41.55 -23.31
CA GLY A 165 -6.59 -42.41 -22.20
C GLY A 165 -6.02 -42.00 -20.84
N THR A 166 -5.78 -40.70 -20.62
CA THR A 166 -5.68 -40.14 -19.26
C THR A 166 -7.07 -40.13 -18.63
N THR A 167 -7.16 -40.56 -17.37
CA THR A 167 -8.41 -40.53 -16.59
C THR A 167 -8.84 -39.10 -16.30
N VAL A 168 -10.13 -38.81 -16.51
CA VAL A 168 -10.75 -37.52 -16.17
C VAL A 168 -11.97 -37.78 -15.29
N ILE A 169 -11.99 -37.24 -14.06
CA ILE A 169 -13.14 -37.32 -13.15
C ILE A 169 -13.81 -35.95 -13.10
N ILE A 170 -15.05 -35.85 -13.57
CA ILE A 170 -15.85 -34.63 -13.54
C ILE A 170 -16.92 -34.79 -12.47
N TYR A 171 -16.89 -33.89 -11.48
CA TYR A 171 -17.68 -33.98 -10.26
C TYR A 171 -18.20 -32.61 -9.81
N ASP A 172 -19.14 -32.63 -8.86
CA ASP A 172 -19.58 -31.46 -8.11
C ASP A 172 -19.12 -31.61 -6.66
N ASP A 173 -18.53 -30.55 -6.11
CA ASP A 173 -18.38 -30.36 -4.66
C ASP A 173 -18.60 -28.87 -4.39
N GLU A 174 -19.61 -28.54 -3.61
CA GLU A 174 -19.92 -27.15 -3.25
C GLU A 174 -18.94 -26.59 -2.21
N LYS A 175 -18.33 -27.45 -1.39
CA LYS A 175 -17.55 -27.06 -0.21
C LYS A 175 -16.11 -26.69 -0.54
N SER A 176 -15.49 -27.34 -1.54
CA SER A 176 -14.08 -27.10 -1.87
C SER A 176 -13.83 -26.98 -3.38
N PRO A 177 -13.05 -25.97 -3.84
CA PRO A 177 -12.58 -25.93 -5.22
C PRO A 177 -11.56 -27.03 -5.54
N GLY A 178 -10.95 -27.65 -4.52
CA GLY A 178 -9.82 -28.56 -4.64
C GLY A 178 -8.73 -28.23 -3.61
N PRO A 179 -7.78 -29.16 -3.35
CA PRO A 179 -6.77 -29.01 -2.28
C PRO A 179 -5.77 -27.86 -2.50
N LEU A 180 -5.61 -27.40 -3.75
CA LEU A 180 -4.74 -26.27 -4.12
C LEU A 180 -5.52 -24.94 -4.27
N GLY A 181 -6.79 -24.89 -3.85
CA GLY A 181 -7.65 -23.73 -4.06
C GLY A 181 -8.10 -23.57 -5.52
N LYS A 182 -8.61 -22.37 -5.85
CA LYS A 182 -8.99 -21.96 -7.21
C LYS A 182 -8.08 -20.81 -7.68
N PRO A 183 -7.36 -20.96 -8.82
CA PRO A 183 -6.57 -19.86 -9.36
C PRO A 183 -7.43 -18.64 -9.74
N LYS A 184 -6.86 -17.44 -9.56
CA LYS A 184 -7.47 -16.17 -9.97
C LYS A 184 -7.58 -16.13 -11.49
N ALA A 185 -8.81 -16.07 -12.03
CA ALA A 185 -9.02 -15.85 -13.45
C ALA A 185 -8.66 -14.41 -13.82
N ARG A 186 -7.46 -14.21 -14.39
CA ARG A 186 -7.02 -12.91 -14.97
C ARG A 186 -8.07 -12.39 -15.96
N LYS A 187 -8.17 -11.07 -16.09
CA LYS A 187 -9.12 -10.40 -17.00
C LYS A 187 -8.36 -9.49 -17.96
N LEU A 188 -8.86 -9.38 -19.18
CA LEU A 188 -8.24 -8.64 -20.28
C LEU A 188 -9.09 -7.41 -20.59
N ALA A 189 -8.45 -6.26 -20.76
CA ALA A 189 -9.14 -5.02 -21.14
C ALA A 189 -9.67 -5.08 -22.58
N SER A 190 -10.71 -4.29 -22.87
CA SER A 190 -11.26 -4.19 -24.22
C SER A 190 -10.17 -3.82 -25.24
N GLY A 191 -10.26 -4.39 -26.44
CA GLY A 191 -9.25 -4.25 -27.50
C GLY A 191 -8.21 -5.37 -27.54
N VAL A 192 -7.93 -6.08 -26.43
CA VAL A 192 -7.04 -7.26 -26.44
C VAL A 192 -7.60 -8.36 -27.35
N ARG A 193 -6.72 -9.06 -28.09
CA ARG A 193 -7.07 -10.07 -29.12
C ARG A 193 -6.27 -11.36 -29.08
N TRP A 194 -5.27 -11.45 -28.21
CA TRP A 194 -4.50 -12.66 -27.94
C TRP A 194 -4.78 -13.12 -26.50
N ASP A 195 -4.57 -14.40 -26.22
CA ASP A 195 -4.40 -14.88 -24.85
C ASP A 195 -2.95 -14.57 -24.43
N PRO A 196 -2.70 -13.78 -23.36
CA PRO A 196 -1.33 -13.47 -22.94
C PRO A 196 -0.49 -14.69 -22.59
N THR A 197 -1.13 -15.83 -22.29
CA THR A 197 -0.47 -17.10 -21.99
C THR A 197 -0.16 -17.95 -23.24
N ASP A 198 -0.46 -17.47 -24.46
CA ASP A 198 -0.11 -18.16 -25.71
C ASP A 198 1.40 -18.07 -25.98
N PRO A 199 2.14 -19.21 -26.03
CA PRO A 199 3.59 -19.23 -26.21
C PRO A 199 4.05 -18.98 -27.66
N ASN A 200 3.21 -18.37 -28.49
CA ASN A 200 3.54 -17.99 -29.85
C ASN A 200 4.47 -16.77 -29.85
N GLU A 201 5.61 -16.86 -30.53
CA GLU A 201 6.61 -15.78 -30.66
C GLU A 201 6.04 -14.44 -31.17
N LYS A 202 4.88 -14.47 -31.86
CA LYS A 202 4.19 -13.27 -32.39
C LYS A 202 3.12 -12.70 -31.47
N ASN A 203 2.84 -13.33 -30.33
CA ASN A 203 1.93 -12.80 -29.32
C ASN A 203 2.55 -11.53 -28.72
N PRO A 204 1.94 -10.34 -28.89
CA PRO A 204 2.54 -9.07 -28.44
C PRO A 204 2.68 -8.96 -26.92
N TYR A 205 1.99 -9.84 -26.18
CA TYR A 205 1.95 -9.93 -24.72
C TYR A 205 2.69 -11.16 -24.17
N TYR A 206 3.36 -11.93 -25.03
CA TYR A 206 4.28 -12.98 -24.60
C TYR A 206 5.43 -12.38 -23.79
N ASP A 207 5.91 -13.14 -22.81
CA ASP A 207 6.93 -12.71 -21.84
C ASP A 207 6.56 -11.43 -21.06
N PHE A 208 5.30 -11.34 -20.62
CA PHE A 208 4.74 -10.42 -19.60
C PHE A 208 5.49 -9.10 -19.34
N LYS A 209 5.70 -8.29 -20.39
CA LYS A 209 6.38 -6.98 -20.30
C LYS A 209 5.81 -6.16 -19.15
N GLU A 210 6.68 -5.54 -18.35
CA GLU A 210 6.23 -4.68 -17.25
C GLU A 210 5.36 -3.52 -17.77
N PRO A 211 4.34 -3.08 -16.99
CA PRO A 211 3.67 -1.82 -17.26
C PRO A 211 4.66 -0.66 -17.24
N THR A 212 4.36 0.44 -17.93
CA THR A 212 5.29 1.56 -18.11
C THR A 212 4.82 2.80 -17.37
N LEU A 213 5.70 3.38 -16.52
CA LEU A 213 5.50 4.68 -15.86
C LEU A 213 6.25 5.78 -16.63
N ALA A 214 5.51 6.60 -17.37
CA ALA A 214 6.01 7.76 -18.10
C ALA A 214 5.86 9.05 -17.27
N GLY A 215 6.66 10.08 -17.58
CA GLY A 215 6.58 11.41 -16.95
C GLY A 215 7.15 11.52 -15.53
N VAL A 216 7.25 10.42 -14.78
CA VAL A 216 7.87 10.33 -13.45
C VAL A 216 9.34 10.77 -13.50
N ARG A 217 9.64 11.92 -12.88
CA ARG A 217 10.92 12.66 -12.95
C ARG A 217 11.11 13.49 -11.68
N TYR A 218 12.35 13.86 -11.35
CA TYR A 218 12.65 14.82 -10.27
C TYR A 218 11.80 16.10 -10.40
N ARG A 219 11.27 16.59 -9.27
CA ARG A 219 10.52 17.85 -9.18
C ARG A 219 11.14 18.75 -8.10
N SER A 220 10.98 20.07 -8.23
CA SER A 220 11.30 21.00 -7.15
C SER A 220 10.28 22.13 -7.06
N ILE A 221 9.85 22.46 -5.84
CA ILE A 221 9.00 23.60 -5.53
C ILE A 221 9.72 24.59 -4.60
N PHE A 222 9.23 25.82 -4.52
CA PHE A 222 9.59 26.74 -3.46
C PHE A 222 8.71 26.50 -2.22
N TRP A 223 9.22 26.90 -1.06
CA TRP A 223 8.47 26.90 0.20
C TRP A 223 7.05 27.50 0.04
N GLY A 224 6.05 26.86 0.63
CA GLY A 224 4.66 27.30 0.59
C GLY A 224 4.02 27.30 -0.80
N LYS A 225 4.44 26.40 -1.70
CA LYS A 225 3.80 26.16 -2.99
C LYS A 225 3.28 24.73 -3.10
N ASP A 226 2.06 24.60 -3.63
CA ASP A 226 1.45 23.31 -3.92
C ASP A 226 2.20 22.56 -5.01
N ILE A 227 2.07 21.23 -5.01
CA ILE A 227 2.66 20.35 -6.02
C ILE A 227 1.66 19.27 -6.45
N ASP A 228 1.33 19.27 -7.74
CA ASP A 228 0.71 18.10 -8.36
C ASP A 228 1.80 17.06 -8.66
N LEU A 229 1.68 15.89 -8.04
CA LEU A 229 2.58 14.75 -8.23
C LEU A 229 2.22 13.97 -9.51
N LEU A 230 0.95 13.97 -9.92
CA LEU A 230 0.45 13.30 -11.13
C LEU A 230 0.59 14.14 -12.42
N ASP A 231 0.88 15.44 -12.32
CA ASP A 231 1.10 16.33 -13.48
C ASP A 231 2.03 15.70 -14.55
N GLY A 232 1.48 15.41 -15.72
CA GLY A 232 2.22 14.82 -16.85
C GLY A 232 2.74 13.39 -16.61
N VAL A 233 2.38 12.74 -15.50
CA VAL A 233 2.64 11.31 -15.25
C VAL A 233 1.59 10.49 -15.99
N LYS A 234 2.00 9.35 -16.56
CA LYS A 234 1.10 8.39 -17.21
C LYS A 234 1.52 6.96 -16.94
N ALA A 235 0.56 6.05 -16.89
CA ALA A 235 0.79 4.62 -16.84
C ALA A 235 0.14 3.88 -18.03
N THR A 236 0.85 2.91 -18.59
CA THR A 236 0.32 2.02 -19.64
C THR A 236 0.56 0.57 -19.25
N SER A 237 -0.45 -0.29 -19.41
CA SER A 237 -0.36 -1.73 -19.10
C SER A 237 0.61 -2.50 -19.98
N SER A 238 0.94 -3.72 -19.56
CA SER A 238 1.73 -4.73 -20.30
C SER A 238 1.22 -4.98 -21.73
N TYR A 239 -0.05 -4.68 -21.99
CA TYR A 239 -0.76 -4.90 -23.25
C TYR A 239 -1.22 -3.60 -23.95
N GLY A 240 -0.75 -2.43 -23.50
CA GLY A 240 -0.86 -1.16 -24.24
C GLY A 240 -2.10 -0.30 -23.95
N THR A 241 -2.82 -0.53 -22.85
CA THR A 241 -3.94 0.34 -22.44
C THR A 241 -3.50 1.36 -21.39
N ASP A 242 -4.05 2.58 -21.47
CA ASP A 242 -3.90 3.58 -20.40
C ASP A 242 -4.47 3.02 -19.08
N ILE A 243 -3.66 3.10 -18.01
CA ILE A 243 -4.00 2.73 -16.63
C ILE A 243 -3.54 3.83 -15.65
N THR A 244 -3.49 5.09 -16.12
CA THR A 244 -3.02 6.24 -15.33
C THR A 244 -3.88 6.52 -14.09
N SER A 245 -5.14 6.07 -14.09
CA SER A 245 -6.03 6.08 -12.91
C SER A 245 -5.59 5.15 -11.78
N ASP A 246 -4.77 4.16 -12.11
CA ASP A 246 -4.46 3.02 -11.23
C ASP A 246 -3.08 3.19 -10.55
N ILE A 247 -2.46 4.36 -10.74
CA ILE A 247 -1.18 4.74 -10.12
C ILE A 247 -1.38 4.99 -8.63
N VAL A 248 -0.66 4.24 -7.80
CA VAL A 248 -0.52 4.45 -6.37
C VAL A 248 0.73 5.28 -6.10
N ILE A 249 0.60 6.33 -5.30
CA ILE A 249 1.73 7.14 -4.81
C ILE A 249 1.96 6.80 -3.33
N LYS A 250 3.23 6.58 -2.98
CA LYS A 250 3.70 6.40 -1.59
C LYS A 250 4.66 7.55 -1.24
N GLY A 251 4.57 8.06 -0.02
CA GLY A 251 5.31 9.24 0.44
C GLY A 251 4.50 10.53 0.27
N GLU A 252 4.82 11.52 1.11
CA GLU A 252 4.14 12.82 1.17
C GLU A 252 5.17 13.95 1.09
N VAL A 253 4.77 15.11 0.57
CA VAL A 253 5.63 16.31 0.49
C VAL A 253 5.01 17.39 1.36
N ASN A 254 5.72 17.82 2.42
CA ASN A 254 5.29 18.99 3.21
C ASN A 254 5.86 20.27 2.56
N PRO A 255 5.05 21.11 1.89
CA PRO A 255 5.55 22.29 1.20
C PRO A 255 6.05 23.38 2.17
N TYR A 256 5.76 23.27 3.48
CA TYR A 256 6.18 24.21 4.51
C TYR A 256 7.46 23.79 5.26
N MET A 257 8.07 22.67 4.87
CA MET A 257 9.35 22.20 5.42
C MET A 257 10.32 21.96 4.26
N ALA A 258 11.38 22.78 4.18
CA ALA A 258 12.42 22.60 3.15
C ALA A 258 13.20 21.31 3.36
N GLY A 259 13.62 20.67 2.27
CA GLY A 259 14.26 19.37 2.29
C GLY A 259 14.03 18.58 1.00
N GLU A 260 14.40 17.31 1.04
CA GLU A 260 14.23 16.36 -0.06
C GLU A 260 13.36 15.19 0.40
N TYR A 261 12.33 14.90 -0.39
CA TYR A 261 11.28 13.92 -0.08
C TYR A 261 11.33 12.80 -1.12
N GLU A 262 11.36 11.55 -0.66
CA GLU A 262 11.24 10.39 -1.55
C GLU A 262 9.77 10.08 -1.83
N ILE A 263 9.41 10.06 -3.11
CA ILE A 263 8.05 9.76 -3.58
C ILE A 263 8.13 8.57 -4.55
N THR A 264 7.46 7.47 -4.19
CA THR A 264 7.43 6.23 -4.99
C THR A 264 6.10 6.09 -5.71
N TYR A 265 6.17 6.03 -7.03
CA TYR A 265 5.04 5.76 -7.92
C TYR A 265 5.02 4.26 -8.19
N SER A 266 3.83 3.65 -8.12
CA SER A 266 3.62 2.22 -8.28
C SER A 266 2.37 1.99 -9.12
N VAL A 267 2.38 1.01 -10.02
CA VAL A 267 1.17 0.63 -10.78
C VAL A 267 1.20 -0.86 -11.12
N THR A 268 0.07 -1.53 -10.91
CA THR A 268 -0.14 -2.96 -11.18
C THR A 268 -1.20 -3.14 -12.25
N ASP A 269 -0.94 -3.98 -13.26
CA ASP A 269 -1.87 -4.22 -14.37
C ASP A 269 -2.82 -5.40 -14.12
N SER A 270 -3.75 -5.66 -15.05
CA SER A 270 -4.74 -6.75 -14.90
C SER A 270 -4.17 -8.16 -15.08
N LEU A 271 -2.88 -8.29 -15.40
CA LEU A 271 -2.11 -9.52 -15.40
C LEU A 271 -1.31 -9.71 -14.11
N ASP A 272 -1.47 -8.81 -13.13
CA ASP A 272 -0.71 -8.74 -11.87
C ASP A 272 0.79 -8.36 -12.03
N GLN A 273 1.19 -7.85 -13.21
CA GLN A 273 2.53 -7.28 -13.41
C GLN A 273 2.59 -5.88 -12.77
N THR A 274 3.69 -5.56 -12.08
CA THR A 274 3.85 -4.29 -11.34
C THR A 274 5.15 -3.61 -11.71
N VAL A 275 5.13 -2.28 -11.84
CA VAL A 275 6.34 -1.44 -11.93
C VAL A 275 6.33 -0.42 -10.79
N GLU A 276 7.48 -0.18 -10.16
CA GLU A 276 7.67 0.90 -9.18
C GLU A 276 8.81 1.84 -9.60
N LYS A 277 8.69 3.13 -9.28
CA LYS A 277 9.73 4.13 -9.54
C LYS A 277 9.72 5.23 -8.47
N THR A 278 10.81 5.33 -7.72
CA THR A 278 11.08 6.41 -6.76
C THR A 278 11.67 7.64 -7.46
N ILE A 279 11.31 8.83 -6.99
CA ILE A 279 11.96 10.10 -7.30
C ILE A 279 12.18 10.92 -6.04
N THR A 280 13.17 11.81 -6.08
CA THR A 280 13.29 12.91 -5.12
C THR A 280 12.42 14.08 -5.55
N VAL A 281 11.69 14.66 -4.60
CA VAL A 281 11.02 15.96 -4.72
C VAL A 281 11.68 16.93 -3.75
N LYS A 282 12.21 18.06 -4.25
CA LYS A 282 12.89 19.06 -3.42
C LYS A 282 11.99 20.24 -3.09
N VAL A 283 11.73 20.46 -1.79
CA VAL A 283 11.17 21.71 -1.29
C VAL A 283 12.35 22.63 -0.99
N LYS A 284 12.47 23.73 -1.73
CA LYS A 284 13.52 24.73 -1.51
C LYS A 284 13.22 25.56 -0.27
N GLU A 285 14.28 26.04 0.37
CA GLU A 285 14.24 27.00 1.47
C GLU A 285 13.39 28.24 1.14
N SER A 286 12.84 28.87 2.17
CA SER A 286 12.15 30.15 2.02
C SER A 286 13.14 31.27 1.64
N LEU A 287 12.69 32.22 0.83
CA LEU A 287 13.45 33.44 0.53
C LEU A 287 13.27 34.52 1.61
N GLU A 288 12.30 34.34 2.51
CA GLU A 288 11.99 35.27 3.59
C GLU A 288 12.18 34.60 4.95
N LYS A 289 12.83 35.28 5.89
CA LYS A 289 12.90 34.84 7.28
C LYS A 289 11.50 34.84 7.94
N PRO A 290 11.21 33.91 8.86
CA PRO A 290 9.98 33.97 9.62
C PRO A 290 9.99 35.18 10.57
N VAL A 291 8.83 35.76 10.81
CA VAL A 291 8.63 36.89 11.73
C VAL A 291 7.80 36.41 12.90
N ILE A 292 8.30 36.60 14.12
CA ILE A 292 7.58 36.35 15.37
C ILE A 292 6.92 37.66 15.82
N THR A 293 5.71 37.58 16.35
CA THR A 293 4.87 38.73 16.74
C THR A 293 4.16 38.46 18.05
N GLY A 294 3.84 39.49 18.82
CA GLY A 294 3.19 39.36 20.14
C GLY A 294 4.15 39.04 21.29
N VAL A 295 5.45 38.89 21.02
CA VAL A 295 6.51 38.84 22.03
C VAL A 295 6.58 40.19 22.73
N ARG A 296 6.54 40.17 24.06
CA ARG A 296 6.68 41.33 24.95
C ARG A 296 7.03 40.87 26.36
N ASP A 297 7.59 41.78 27.14
CA ASP A 297 7.82 41.60 28.57
C ASP A 297 6.49 41.58 29.35
N ARG A 298 6.49 40.95 30.53
CA ARG A 298 5.29 40.77 31.37
C ARG A 298 5.62 40.83 32.86
N VAL A 299 4.80 41.53 33.63
CA VAL A 299 4.72 41.36 35.09
C VAL A 299 3.68 40.28 35.41
N VAL A 300 3.98 39.38 36.34
CA VAL A 300 3.07 38.30 36.79
C VAL A 300 3.16 38.06 38.29
N LYS A 301 2.06 37.62 38.92
CA LYS A 301 2.00 37.39 40.36
C LYS A 301 2.90 36.25 40.85
N LYS A 302 3.50 36.40 42.04
CA LYS A 302 4.10 35.30 42.81
C LYS A 302 3.23 34.05 42.86
N GLY A 303 3.83 32.91 42.52
CA GLY A 303 3.16 31.62 42.40
C GLY A 303 2.65 31.31 40.99
N THR A 304 2.65 32.27 40.05
CA THR A 304 2.42 32.01 38.63
C THR A 304 3.45 31.02 38.10
N LYS A 305 2.98 29.97 37.42
CA LYS A 305 3.86 28.98 36.77
C LYS A 305 4.32 29.53 35.42
N ILE A 306 5.57 29.97 35.34
CA ILE A 306 6.20 30.33 34.06
C ILE A 306 6.34 29.05 33.22
N ASN A 307 5.51 28.91 32.18
CA ASN A 307 5.44 27.72 31.33
C ASN A 307 5.30 28.11 29.84
N ARG A 308 5.39 27.12 28.95
CA ARG A 308 5.28 27.30 27.49
C ARG A 308 3.93 27.92 27.06
N GLU A 309 2.85 27.62 27.76
CA GLU A 309 1.51 28.14 27.48
C GLU A 309 1.43 29.65 27.76
N LEU A 310 1.88 30.10 28.93
CA LEU A 310 1.96 31.51 29.32
C LEU A 310 2.94 32.29 28.42
N ALA A 311 4.04 31.65 28.01
CA ALA A 311 4.98 32.22 27.04
C ALA A 311 4.31 32.46 25.68
N LEU A 312 3.56 31.47 25.16
CA LEU A 312 2.94 31.54 23.84
C LEU A 312 1.60 32.31 23.78
N ASP A 313 1.03 32.77 24.90
CA ASP A 313 -0.18 33.62 24.90
C ASP A 313 -0.01 34.82 23.96
N LYS A 314 -0.89 34.92 22.95
CA LYS A 314 -0.89 35.92 21.86
C LYS A 314 0.34 35.93 20.93
N VAL A 315 1.36 35.10 21.19
CA VAL A 315 2.52 34.96 20.29
C VAL A 315 2.10 34.25 19.01
N LYS A 316 2.55 34.76 17.85
CA LYS A 316 2.25 34.21 16.52
C LYS A 316 3.48 34.34 15.62
N ALA A 317 3.72 33.36 14.77
CA ALA A 317 4.77 33.42 13.75
C ALA A 317 4.19 33.33 12.33
N TYR A 318 4.89 33.96 11.38
CA TYR A 318 4.51 34.02 9.97
C TYR A 318 5.75 33.91 9.07
N CYS A 319 5.62 33.35 7.87
CA CYS A 319 6.61 33.47 6.79
C CYS A 319 5.88 33.68 5.46
N SER A 320 6.30 34.63 4.62
CA SER A 320 5.62 34.96 3.35
C SER A 320 4.10 35.16 3.50
N LYS A 321 3.69 35.79 4.61
CA LYS A 321 2.30 36.03 5.06
C LYS A 321 1.49 34.77 5.43
N VAL A 322 2.03 33.57 5.23
CA VAL A 322 1.45 32.32 5.75
C VAL A 322 1.70 32.26 7.27
N ARG A 323 0.68 31.89 8.05
CA ARG A 323 0.80 31.69 9.49
C ARG A 323 1.48 30.34 9.75
N LEU A 324 2.54 30.34 10.55
CA LEU A 324 3.23 29.13 11.00
C LEU A 324 2.53 28.54 12.23
N ASN A 325 2.73 27.24 12.45
CA ASN A 325 2.26 26.60 13.67
C ASN A 325 3.13 27.04 14.87
N THR A 326 2.50 27.32 16.00
CA THR A 326 3.19 27.67 17.26
C THR A 326 3.65 26.44 18.04
N GLU A 327 3.28 25.23 17.61
CA GLU A 327 3.85 23.97 18.11
C GLU A 327 5.30 23.79 17.63
N ASP A 328 5.58 24.15 16.38
CA ASP A 328 6.93 24.12 15.77
C ASP A 328 7.91 25.16 16.37
N MET A 329 7.41 26.06 17.22
CA MET A 329 8.23 27.07 17.90
C MET A 329 9.01 26.43 19.05
N GLU A 330 10.33 26.54 19.01
CA GLU A 330 11.21 26.30 20.15
C GLU A 330 11.01 27.42 21.18
N VAL A 331 10.80 27.06 22.46
CA VAL A 331 10.58 28.02 23.55
C VAL A 331 11.41 27.60 24.76
N THR A 332 12.47 28.37 25.03
CA THR A 332 13.34 28.18 26.20
C THR A 332 12.94 29.16 27.31
N ILE A 333 12.95 28.69 28.55
CA ILE A 333 12.53 29.46 29.74
C ILE A 333 13.67 29.38 30.76
N ASP A 334 14.53 30.40 30.75
CA ASP A 334 15.73 30.48 31.58
C ASP A 334 15.43 31.30 32.83
N LYS A 335 15.52 30.70 34.02
CA LYS A 335 15.39 31.45 35.28
C LYS A 335 16.69 32.22 35.55
N ILE A 336 16.60 33.55 35.61
CA ILE A 336 17.75 34.46 35.74
C ILE A 336 18.00 34.83 37.21
N SER A 337 16.95 35.22 37.94
CA SER A 337 17.02 35.58 39.36
C SER A 337 15.92 34.89 40.16
N ALA A 338 15.61 35.30 41.39
CA ALA A 338 14.43 34.80 42.10
C ALA A 338 13.12 35.16 41.36
N GLU A 339 13.12 36.33 40.72
CA GLU A 339 11.94 37.02 40.16
C GLU A 339 11.99 37.13 38.63
N GLU A 340 13.17 37.12 38.01
CA GLU A 340 13.32 37.30 36.56
C GLU A 340 13.46 35.96 35.80
N TYR A 341 12.74 35.86 34.68
CA TYR A 341 12.83 34.75 33.73
C TYR A 341 13.01 35.30 32.32
N ARG A 342 14.05 34.86 31.61
CA ARG A 342 14.21 35.11 30.17
C ARG A 342 13.45 34.05 29.39
N ILE A 343 12.57 34.49 28.50
CA ILE A 343 11.91 33.64 27.53
C ILE A 343 12.60 33.85 26.18
N THR A 344 13.00 32.76 25.53
CA THR A 344 13.58 32.77 24.18
C THR A 344 12.66 32.01 23.24
N TYR A 345 12.16 32.68 22.22
CA TYR A 345 11.30 32.14 21.17
C TYR A 345 12.12 31.92 19.91
N ALA A 346 12.03 30.75 19.30
CA ALA A 346 12.79 30.40 18.11
C ALA A 346 11.91 29.63 17.13
N ILE A 347 11.92 30.01 15.85
CA ILE A 347 11.19 29.27 14.81
C ILE A 347 11.96 29.27 13.50
N ALA A 348 11.91 28.14 12.80
CA ALA A 348 12.55 27.93 11.51
C ALA A 348 11.53 27.50 10.45
N VAL A 349 11.86 27.71 9.19
CA VAL A 349 11.10 27.25 8.02
C VAL A 349 12.07 26.62 7.03
N GLY A 350 12.22 25.30 7.13
CA GLY A 350 13.36 24.59 6.54
C GLY A 350 14.51 24.41 7.53
N GLN A 351 15.72 24.12 7.03
CA GLN A 351 16.87 23.80 7.87
C GLN A 351 17.69 25.05 8.25
N GLU A 352 17.80 26.02 7.34
CA GLU A 352 18.72 27.17 7.53
C GLU A 352 17.99 28.48 7.89
N VAL A 353 16.69 28.62 7.58
CA VAL A 353 15.96 29.89 7.70
C VAL A 353 15.28 30.02 9.07
N LYS A 354 16.05 30.41 10.09
CA LYS A 354 15.61 30.63 11.48
C LYS A 354 15.52 32.12 11.88
N THR A 355 14.57 32.42 12.78
CA THR A 355 14.47 33.68 13.54
C THR A 355 14.32 33.36 15.04
N THR A 356 14.87 34.24 15.88
CA THR A 356 14.81 34.16 17.35
C THR A 356 14.39 35.52 17.90
N GLU A 357 13.53 35.52 18.92
CA GLU A 357 13.10 36.71 19.67
C GLU A 357 13.15 36.44 21.18
N HIS A 358 13.14 37.48 22.01
CA HIS A 358 13.25 37.36 23.47
C HIS A 358 12.22 38.23 24.23
N ALA A 359 11.86 37.80 25.44
CA ALA A 359 11.14 38.60 26.43
C ALA A 359 11.64 38.30 27.85
N VAL A 360 11.36 39.19 28.79
CA VAL A 360 11.58 39.00 30.23
C VAL A 360 10.24 38.96 30.95
N PHE A 361 10.01 37.90 31.73
CA PHE A 361 8.86 37.78 32.62
C PHE A 361 9.34 38.04 34.06
N TYR A 362 8.74 39.04 34.69
CA TYR A 362 9.01 39.50 36.05
C TYR A 362 7.96 38.95 37.00
N ILE A 363 8.38 38.29 38.08
CA ILE A 363 7.49 37.87 39.16
C ILE A 363 7.40 39.00 40.18
N ASP A 364 6.33 39.77 40.14
CA ASP A 364 6.03 40.71 41.21
C ASP A 364 5.37 40.02 42.41
N SER A 365 5.73 40.50 43.59
CA SER A 365 5.19 40.07 44.89
C SER A 365 5.09 41.13 45.96
N GLU A 366 5.47 42.36 45.65
CA GLU A 366 5.20 43.49 46.53
C GLU A 366 3.81 44.05 46.20
N ALA A 367 3.36 45.08 46.88
CA ALA A 367 2.08 45.71 46.59
C ALA A 367 2.31 47.23 46.56
N PRO A 368 1.57 47.98 45.73
CA PRO A 368 1.79 49.41 45.58
C PRO A 368 1.78 50.14 46.93
N VAL A 369 2.86 50.84 47.25
CA VAL A 369 2.97 51.65 48.46
C VAL A 369 2.10 52.89 48.27
N ILE A 370 1.23 53.18 49.23
CA ILE A 370 0.45 54.41 49.31
C ILE A 370 1.17 55.33 50.31
N SER A 371 1.15 56.64 50.06
CA SER A 371 1.74 57.65 50.94
C SER A 371 1.01 58.98 50.81
N GLY A 372 1.10 59.83 51.83
CA GLY A 372 0.36 61.10 51.91
C GLY A 372 -1.10 60.98 52.35
N LEU A 373 -1.66 59.77 52.50
CA LEU A 373 -3.09 59.58 52.84
C LEU A 373 -3.45 60.14 54.24
N SER A 374 -2.51 60.17 55.18
CA SER A 374 -2.67 60.79 56.50
C SER A 374 -2.38 62.30 56.54
N GLU A 375 -1.98 62.88 55.40
CA GLU A 375 -1.56 64.28 55.26
C GLU A 375 -2.51 65.09 54.36
N ILE A 376 -3.62 64.48 53.93
CA ILE A 376 -4.67 65.12 53.11
C ILE A 376 -5.21 66.37 53.82
N ALA A 377 -5.09 67.51 53.14
CA ALA A 377 -5.73 68.75 53.54
C ALA A 377 -6.96 69.04 52.66
N VAL A 378 -8.02 69.60 53.27
CA VAL A 378 -9.17 70.17 52.58
C VAL A 378 -9.07 71.70 52.66
N PRO A 379 -8.98 72.43 51.54
CA PRO A 379 -8.94 73.90 51.56
C PRO A 379 -10.27 74.50 52.04
N ASP A 380 -10.20 75.63 52.77
CA ASP A 380 -11.36 76.36 53.32
C ASP A 380 -12.54 76.46 52.34
N GLY A 381 -13.69 75.90 52.74
CA GLY A 381 -14.93 75.95 51.96
C GLY A 381 -15.02 74.96 50.79
N GLN A 382 -14.06 74.05 50.61
CA GLN A 382 -14.16 72.92 49.69
C GLN A 382 -14.71 71.67 50.38
N ALA A 383 -15.22 70.73 49.59
CA ALA A 383 -15.59 69.40 50.06
C ALA A 383 -14.45 68.40 49.79
N LEU A 384 -14.30 67.40 50.66
CA LEU A 384 -13.38 66.28 50.43
C LEU A 384 -13.86 65.46 49.21
N THR A 385 -13.05 65.38 48.16
CA THR A 385 -13.36 64.64 46.93
C THR A 385 -12.33 63.57 46.64
N ARG A 386 -12.70 62.57 45.82
CA ARG A 386 -11.77 61.54 45.34
C ARG A 386 -10.59 62.14 44.59
N GLU A 387 -10.86 63.18 43.80
CA GLU A 387 -9.89 63.87 42.97
C GLU A 387 -8.88 64.65 43.83
N LEU A 388 -9.37 65.41 44.83
CA LEU A 388 -8.53 66.09 45.82
C LEU A 388 -7.62 65.14 46.63
N ILE A 389 -8.05 63.90 46.86
CA ILE A 389 -7.23 62.86 47.49
C ILE A 389 -6.18 62.32 46.51
N ILE A 390 -6.54 62.07 45.25
CA ILE A 390 -5.61 61.57 44.21
C ILE A 390 -4.49 62.57 43.93
N ASP A 391 -4.79 63.86 43.92
CA ASP A 391 -3.79 64.91 43.70
C ASP A 391 -2.82 65.11 44.89
N GLN A 392 -3.11 64.52 46.06
CA GLN A 392 -2.29 64.63 47.28
C GLN A 392 -1.62 63.32 47.72
N ILE A 393 -2.11 62.14 47.33
CA ILE A 393 -1.42 60.87 47.59
C ILE A 393 -0.35 60.58 46.54
N CYS A 394 0.74 59.94 46.96
CA CYS A 394 1.71 59.33 46.06
C CYS A 394 1.59 57.80 46.15
N VAL A 395 1.48 57.14 44.99
CA VAL A 395 1.38 55.68 44.88
C VAL A 395 2.50 55.16 43.98
N THR A 396 3.30 54.24 44.50
CA THR A 396 4.49 53.69 43.81
C THR A 396 4.53 52.17 43.89
N ASP A 397 5.19 51.53 42.93
CA ASP A 397 5.31 50.07 42.83
C ASP A 397 6.69 49.70 42.26
N ASN A 398 7.13 48.46 42.43
CA ASN A 398 8.46 47.99 42.01
C ASN A 398 8.55 47.67 40.49
N TYR A 399 7.44 47.26 39.87
CA TYR A 399 7.36 46.87 38.45
C TYR A 399 6.24 47.58 37.69
N SER A 400 5.22 48.12 38.36
CA SER A 400 4.07 48.79 37.74
C SER A 400 4.22 50.31 37.72
N ASN A 401 4.14 50.91 36.53
CA ASN A 401 4.00 52.37 36.42
C ASN A 401 2.59 52.81 36.84
N MET A 402 2.44 54.07 37.27
CA MET A 402 1.15 54.67 37.71
C MET A 402 -0.03 54.43 36.75
N GLU A 403 0.20 54.42 35.44
CA GLU A 403 -0.84 54.15 34.42
C GLU A 403 -1.48 52.76 34.55
N ASN A 404 -0.77 51.80 35.17
CA ASN A 404 -1.18 50.41 35.34
C ASN A 404 -1.63 50.08 36.77
N ILE A 405 -1.62 51.05 37.69
CA ILE A 405 -2.08 50.87 39.08
C ILE A 405 -3.53 51.31 39.22
N TYR A 406 -4.42 50.37 39.57
CA TYR A 406 -5.83 50.64 39.83
C TYR A 406 -6.03 51.22 41.24
N ILE A 407 -6.44 52.48 41.32
CA ILE A 407 -6.73 53.19 42.58
C ILE A 407 -8.24 53.36 42.80
N LYS A 408 -8.76 52.69 43.84
CA LYS A 408 -10.11 52.89 44.37
C LYS A 408 -10.05 53.62 45.71
N ILE A 409 -10.81 54.70 45.82
CA ILE A 409 -11.01 55.44 47.08
C ILE A 409 -12.48 55.33 47.48
N THR A 410 -12.73 55.16 48.77
CA THR A 410 -14.03 55.32 49.43
C THR A 410 -13.89 56.43 50.48
N ILE A 411 -14.90 57.30 50.58
CA ILE A 411 -15.03 58.33 51.61
C ILE A 411 -16.35 58.07 52.33
N GLU A 412 -16.33 58.04 53.66
CA GLU A 412 -17.52 57.92 54.51
C GLU A 412 -17.51 59.09 55.52
N GLU A 413 -18.61 59.84 55.58
CA GLU A 413 -18.80 61.00 56.46
C GLU A 413 -19.86 60.66 57.52
N PRO A 414 -19.49 60.34 58.78
CA PRO A 414 -20.44 59.99 59.84
C PRO A 414 -21.23 61.19 60.37
N GLY A 415 -20.66 62.40 60.26
CA GLY A 415 -21.14 63.64 60.85
C GLY A 415 -19.99 64.46 61.47
N ASP A 416 -20.35 65.62 62.02
CA ASP A 416 -19.49 66.47 62.88
C ASP A 416 -18.07 66.79 62.33
N GLY A 417 -17.92 66.90 61.00
CA GLY A 417 -16.65 67.22 60.34
C GLY A 417 -15.66 66.04 60.22
N THR A 418 -16.09 64.84 60.62
CA THR A 418 -15.26 63.63 60.61
C THR A 418 -15.37 62.87 59.29
N TYR A 419 -14.26 62.31 58.81
CA TYR A 419 -14.19 61.52 57.58
C TYR A 419 -13.36 60.25 57.76
N TYR A 420 -13.92 59.11 57.35
CA TYR A 420 -13.17 57.88 57.14
C TYR A 420 -12.82 57.74 55.66
N ILE A 421 -11.53 57.84 55.33
CA ILE A 421 -11.02 57.61 53.98
C ILE A 421 -10.45 56.20 53.92
N THR A 422 -10.81 55.44 52.90
CA THR A 422 -10.16 54.17 52.53
C THR A 422 -9.57 54.30 51.13
N CYS A 423 -8.26 54.09 50.99
CA CYS A 423 -7.58 53.98 49.70
C CYS A 423 -7.15 52.53 49.45
N ILE A 424 -7.38 52.05 48.24
CA ILE A 424 -6.95 50.73 47.76
C ILE A 424 -6.20 50.91 46.45
N ALA A 425 -4.94 50.51 46.42
CA ALA A 425 -4.09 50.48 45.23
C ALA A 425 -3.78 49.03 44.83
N LYS A 426 -3.76 48.74 43.53
CA LYS A 426 -3.61 47.40 42.97
C LYS A 426 -2.86 47.42 41.63
N ASP A 427 -1.78 46.66 41.54
CA ASP A 427 -0.87 46.48 40.39
C ASP A 427 -1.38 45.49 39.30
N GLU A 428 -0.56 45.30 38.24
CA GLU A 428 -0.83 44.33 37.15
C GLU A 428 -0.81 42.87 37.60
N ALA A 429 0.06 42.50 38.55
CA ALA A 429 0.10 41.17 39.15
C ALA A 429 -1.12 40.92 40.07
N GLY A 430 -1.85 41.97 40.42
CA GLY A 430 -2.94 41.96 41.36
C GLY A 430 -2.52 41.63 42.78
N ASN A 431 -1.34 42.09 43.21
CA ASN A 431 -1.10 42.38 44.62
C ASN A 431 -1.93 43.63 45.01
N GLN A 432 -2.00 43.99 46.30
CA GLN A 432 -2.93 45.04 46.73
C GLN A 432 -2.56 45.60 48.10
N THR A 433 -2.48 46.93 48.19
CA THR A 433 -2.42 47.66 49.46
C THR A 433 -3.80 48.23 49.78
N LYS A 434 -4.17 48.21 51.06
CA LYS A 434 -5.31 48.97 51.59
C LYS A 434 -4.80 49.82 52.75
N GLU A 435 -4.96 51.13 52.64
CA GLU A 435 -4.82 52.06 53.75
C GLU A 435 -6.17 52.67 54.11
N ALA A 436 -6.32 53.06 55.36
CA ALA A 436 -7.48 53.80 55.84
C ALA A 436 -7.08 54.76 56.95
N VAL A 437 -7.69 55.94 56.96
CA VAL A 437 -7.43 57.00 57.93
C VAL A 437 -8.75 57.63 58.40
N HIS A 438 -8.74 58.15 59.62
CA HIS A 438 -9.76 59.02 60.17
C HIS A 438 -9.19 60.44 60.24
N LEU A 439 -9.88 61.40 59.63
CA LEU A 439 -9.48 62.81 59.63
C LEU A 439 -10.65 63.68 60.12
N GLU A 440 -10.32 64.78 60.76
CA GLU A 440 -11.24 65.80 61.29
C GLU A 440 -10.80 67.14 60.68
N PHE A 441 -11.73 67.93 60.13
CA PHE A 441 -11.47 69.18 59.41
C PHE A 441 -12.35 70.34 59.92
#